data_AF-A0A240UJI6-F1
#
_entry.id   AF-A0A240UJI6-F1
#
_cell.length_a   1.000
_cell.length_b   1.000
_cell.length_c   1.000
_cell.angle_alpha   90.00
_cell.angle_beta   90.00
_cell.angle_gamma   90.00
#
_symmetry.space_group_name_H-M   'P 1'
#
loop_
_entity.id
_entity.type
_entity.pdbx_description
1 polymer ?
#
loop_
_entity_poly.entity_id
_entity_poly.type
_entity_poly.pdbx_seq_one_letter_code
_entity_poly.pdbx_strand_id
1 'polypeptide(L)' 'MEQSIGSHELYQHLKTHGRAEIDGWAINADGAEIWLTNPYGIDVGFYANNAEGCAGILERISTDDHEREWGTL' A
#
# COMPACT_ATOMS: atom_id res chain seq x y z
N MET A 1 -1.50 -9.53 -18.88
CA MET A 1 -0.26 -9.32 -18.11
C MET A 1 -0.51 -8.10 -17.27
N GLU A 2 -0.91 -8.30 -16.01
CA GLU A 2 -0.89 -7.21 -15.03
C GLU A 2 0.55 -6.77 -14.85
N GLN A 3 0.82 -5.50 -15.15
CA GLN A 3 2.11 -4.91 -14.86
C GLN A 3 2.14 -4.68 -13.35
N SER A 4 2.85 -5.53 -12.62
CA SER A 4 3.18 -5.28 -11.22
C SER A 4 4.00 -3.99 -11.17
N ILE A 5 3.42 -2.93 -10.62
CA ILE A 5 4.10 -1.65 -10.40
C ILE A 5 5.33 -1.92 -9.53
N GLY A 6 6.51 -1.50 -9.99
CA GLY A 6 7.71 -1.57 -9.16
C GLY A 6 7.68 -0.54 -8.02
N SER A 7 8.41 -0.80 -6.94
CA SER A 7 8.48 0.11 -5.78
C SER A 7 8.95 1.53 -6.14
N HIS A 8 9.84 1.65 -7.13
CA HIS A 8 10.28 2.95 -7.63
C HIS A 8 9.16 3.70 -8.36
N GLU A 9 8.36 2.99 -9.17
CA GLU A 9 7.23 3.57 -9.89
C GLU A 9 6.14 4.02 -8.92
N LEU A 10 5.84 3.20 -7.90
CA LEU A 10 4.92 3.57 -6.82
C LEU A 10 5.40 4.82 -6.10
N TYR A 11 6.68 4.89 -5.73
CA TYR A 11 7.23 6.07 -5.07
C TYR A 11 7.11 7.33 -5.94
N GLN A 12 7.46 7.27 -7.23
CA GLN A 12 7.31 8.41 -8.14
C GLN A 12 5.84 8.83 -8.31
N HIS A 13 4.92 7.87 -8.37
CA HIS A 13 3.49 8.12 -8.43
C HIS A 13 3.01 8.85 -7.17
N LEU A 14 3.37 8.36 -5.98
CA LEU A 14 3.02 8.97 -4.70
C LEU A 14 3.61 10.38 -4.54
N LYS A 15 4.83 10.60 -5.04
CA LYS A 15 5.43 11.96 -5.07
C LYS A 15 4.65 12.95 -5.92
N THR A 16 3.96 12.47 -6.96
CA THR A 16 3.22 13.31 -7.90
C THR A 16 1.76 13.50 -7.48
N HIS A 17 1.12 12.44 -6.99
CA HIS A 17 -0.33 12.39 -6.77
C HIS A 17 -0.71 12.32 -5.29
N GLY A 18 0.22 12.01 -4.40
CA GLY A 18 -0.02 11.83 -2.96
C GLY A 18 -0.78 10.56 -2.61
N ARG A 19 -1.34 9.83 -3.58
CA ARG A 19 -2.11 8.61 -3.33
C ARG A 19 -2.02 7.61 -4.48
N ALA A 20 -2.21 6.34 -4.17
CA ALA A 20 -2.39 5.25 -5.12
C ALA A 20 -3.40 4.23 -4.57
N GLU A 21 -3.95 3.40 -5.46
CA GLU A 21 -4.80 2.26 -5.11
C GLU A 21 -4.29 1.02 -5.83
N ILE A 22 -4.09 -0.08 -5.11
CA ILE A 22 -3.62 -1.37 -5.64
C ILE A 22 -4.44 -2.47 -4.98
N ASP A 23 -5.13 -3.31 -5.75
CA ASP A 23 -5.93 -4.44 -5.24
C ASP A 23 -6.91 -4.06 -4.11
N GLY A 24 -7.50 -2.86 -4.21
CA GLY A 24 -8.41 -2.29 -3.21
C GLY A 24 -7.73 -1.69 -1.97
N TRP A 25 -6.41 -1.80 -1.85
CA TRP A 25 -5.63 -1.13 -0.82
C TRP A 25 -5.43 0.34 -1.16
N ALA A 26 -5.67 1.22 -0.19
CA ALA A 26 -5.37 2.63 -0.33
C ALA A 26 -3.98 2.93 0.24
N ILE A 27 -3.17 3.63 -0.56
CA ILE A 27 -1.80 3.99 -0.24
C ILE A 27 -1.71 5.52 -0.27
N ASN A 28 -1.57 6.16 0.88
CA ASN A 28 -1.60 7.62 0.99
C ASN A 28 -0.28 8.14 1.54
N ALA A 29 0.43 8.97 0.77
CA ALA A 29 1.65 9.62 1.21
C ALA A 29 1.32 10.93 1.91
N ASP A 30 1.79 11.08 3.15
CA ASP A 30 1.71 12.31 3.92
C ASP A 30 3.08 12.65 4.53
N GLY A 31 3.68 13.73 4.03
CA GLY A 31 5.03 14.14 4.44
C GLY A 31 6.07 13.04 4.26
N ALA A 32 6.63 12.57 5.38
CA ALA A 32 7.69 11.56 5.42
C ALA A 32 7.16 10.11 5.48
N GLU A 33 5.84 9.92 5.58
CA GLU A 33 5.22 8.62 5.84
C GLU A 33 4.21 8.27 4.74
N ILE A 34 3.95 6.97 4.61
CA ILE A 34 2.89 6.41 3.78
C ILE A 34 1.96 5.61 4.70
N TRP A 35 0.67 5.92 4.60
CA TRP A 35 -0.42 5.25 5.27
C TRP A 35 -0.96 4.15 4.37
N LEU A 36 -1.08 2.94 4.90
CA LEU A 36 -1.63 1.80 4.20
C LEU A 36 -2.97 1.39 4.83
N THR A 37 -4.04 1.53 4.06
CA THR A 37 -5.40 1.14 4.44
C THR A 37 -5.78 -0.10 3.65
N ASN A 38 -6.25 -1.14 4.33
CA ASN A 38 -6.68 -2.38 3.69
C ASN A 38 -8.00 -2.20 2.91
N PRO A 39 -8.41 -3.18 2.08
CA PRO A 39 -9.63 -3.10 1.29
C PRO A 39 -10.93 -2.97 2.08
N TYR A 40 -10.87 -3.16 3.41
CA TYR A 40 -12.00 -3.00 4.32
C TYR A 40 -12.06 -1.61 4.97
N GLY A 41 -11.16 -0.69 4.60
CA GLY A 41 -11.11 0.67 5.12
C GLY A 41 -10.44 0.79 6.50
N ILE A 42 -9.60 -0.18 6.87
CA ILE A 42 -8.88 -0.19 8.14
C ILE A 42 -7.41 0.17 7.89
N ASP A 43 -6.88 1.16 8.61
CA ASP A 43 -5.45 1.48 8.59
C ASP A 43 -4.66 0.37 9.28
N VAL A 44 -3.73 -0.25 8.56
CA VAL A 44 -3.00 -1.44 9.04
C VAL A 44 -1.49 -1.26 9.08
N GLY A 45 -0.96 -0.15 8.55
CA GLY A 45 0.49 0.08 8.60
C GLY A 45 0.93 1.47 8.17
N PHE A 46 2.13 1.80 8.63
CA PHE A 46 2.87 3.01 8.26
C PHE A 46 4.22 2.61 7.69
N TYR A 47 4.62 3.27 6.60
CA TYR A 47 5.87 2.99 5.89
C TYR A 47 6.61 4.30 5.64
N ALA A 48 7.93 4.24 5.48
CA ALA A 48 8.71 5.41 5.06
C ALA A 48 8.30 5.85 3.65
N ASN A 49 8.17 7.16 3.41
CA ASN A 49 7.89 7.72 2.09
C ASN A 49 9.13 7.74 1.19
N ASN A 50 9.60 6.54 0.84
CA ASN A 50 10.72 6.28 -0.05
C ASN A 50 10.49 4.94 -0.79
N ALA A 51 11.44 4.55 -1.66
CA ALA A 51 11.33 3.32 -2.44
C ALA A 51 11.35 2.03 -1.59
N GLU A 52 12.03 2.04 -0.43
CA GLU A 52 12.08 0.88 0.48
C GLU A 52 10.74 0.67 1.18
N GLY A 53 10.10 1.75 1.66
CA GLY A 53 8.75 1.68 2.20
C GLY A 53 7.72 1.23 1.17
N CYS A 54 7.84 1.72 -0.07
CA CYS A 54 7.00 1.24 -1.18
C CYS A 54 7.21 -0.26 -1.48
N ALA A 55 8.43 -0.78 -1.34
CA ALA A 55 8.68 -2.22 -1.50
C ALA A 55 7.99 -3.04 -0.41
N GLY A 56 8.05 -2.59 0.86
CA GLY A 56 7.34 -3.23 1.96
C GLY A 56 5.81 -3.21 1.81
N ILE A 57 5.25 -2.15 1.24
CA ILE A 57 3.82 -2.07 0.90
C ILE A 57 3.46 -3.11 -0.16
N LEU A 58 4.22 -3.18 -1.26
CA LEU A 58 3.97 -4.13 -2.34
C LEU A 58 4.10 -5.59 -1.87
N GLU A 59 5.08 -5.87 -1.02
CA GLU A 59 5.23 -7.19 -0.38
C GLU A 59 4.03 -7.52 0.51
N ARG A 60 3.58 -6.55 1.34
CA ARG A 60 2.40 -6.73 2.20
C ARG A 60 1.15 -7.04 1.40
N ILE A 61 0.89 -6.28 0.33
CA ILE A 61 -0.26 -6.49 -0.55
C ILE A 61 -0.15 -7.85 -1.26
N SER A 62 1.03 -8.18 -1.79
CA SER A 62 1.24 -9.44 -2.53
C SER A 62 1.13 -10.70 -1.65
N THR A 63 1.27 -10.57 -0.34
CA THR A 63 1.20 -11.68 0.62
C THR A 63 -0.15 -11.73 1.35
N ASP A 64 -1.03 -10.77 1.10
CA ASP A 64 -2.37 -10.73 1.68
C ASP A 64 -3.28 -11.72 0.92
N ASP A 65 -3.73 -12.75 1.63
CA ASP A 65 -4.72 -13.71 1.13
C ASP A 65 -6.17 -13.21 1.23
N HIS A 66 -6.35 -11.95 1.67
CA HIS A 66 -7.63 -11.30 1.95
C HIS A 66 -8.50 -12.03 3.00
N GLU A 67 -7.96 -12.99 3.76
CA GLU A 67 -8.65 -13.58 4.90
C GLU A 67 -8.87 -12.48 5.94
N ARG A 68 -10.13 -12.11 6.12
CA ARG A 68 -10.53 -11.16 7.15
C ARG A 68 -10.21 -11.77 8.51
N GLU A 69 -9.13 -11.30 9.15
CA GLU A 69 -8.69 -11.77 10.49
C GLU A 69 -9.78 -11.61 11.58
N TRP A 70 -10.83 -10.82 11.31
CA TRP A 70 -11.99 -10.64 12.17
C TRP A 70 -13.22 -11.29 11.54
N GLY A 71 -13.21 -12.62 11.59
CA GLY A 71 -14.26 -13.51 11.12
C GLY A 71 -14.57 -14.62 12.13
N THR A 72 -14.93 -14.26 13.35
CA THR A 72 -15.93 -15.03 14.10
C THR A 72 -16.77 -14.05 14.92
N LEU A 73 -18.00 -13.82 14.45
CA LEU A 73 -19.09 -13.33 15.29
C LEU A 73 -19.66 -14.50 16.08
#